data_AF-A0A536DP34-F1
#
_entry.id   AF-A0A536DP34-F1
#
_cell.length_a   1.000
_cell.length_b   1.000
_cell.length_c   1.000
_cell.angle_alpha   90.00
_cell.angle_beta   90.00
_cell.angle_gamma   90.00
#
_symmetry.space_group_name_H-M   'P 1'
#
loop_
_entity.id
_entity.type
_entity.pdbx_description
1 polymer ?
#
loop_
_entity_poly.entity_id
_entity_poly.type
_entity_poly.pdbx_seq_one_letter_code
_entity_poly.pdbx_strand_id
1 'polypeptide(L)'
;MTTGTRAVESVLCVRRDDIFPDGAWHGFVSAGLERHQQVIRERHFFKPRAEVEDDPTYQQIIPYVVFHHGDRYFLTHRLRASAERRLRKQYSLGIGGHINPGDLSAGDPIADGLKREWEEEVVYDGSFEATLLGLLNDDSSPVSRVHLGVVFLVEGDNDNI
;
A
#
# COMPACT_ATOMS: atom_id res chain seq x y z
N MET A 1 1.89 -25.34 -27.16
CA MET A 1 1.43 -25.00 -25.81
C MET A 1 2.54 -24.20 -25.16
N THR A 2 2.45 -22.87 -25.22
CA THR A 2 3.44 -21.96 -24.66
C THR A 2 3.24 -21.92 -23.16
N THR A 3 4.09 -22.60 -22.39
CA THR A 3 4.22 -22.38 -20.95
C THR A 3 4.76 -20.97 -20.76
N GLY A 4 3.87 -20.00 -20.63
CA GLY A 4 4.24 -18.64 -20.24
C GLY A 4 4.86 -18.70 -18.86
N THR A 5 6.16 -18.46 -18.76
CA THR A 5 6.82 -18.15 -17.50
C THR A 5 6.09 -16.96 -16.91
N ARG A 6 5.33 -17.17 -15.82
CA ARG A 6 4.69 -16.07 -15.10
C ARG A 6 5.83 -15.15 -14.66
N ALA A 7 5.82 -13.89 -15.12
CA ALA A 7 6.86 -12.94 -14.77
C ALA A 7 6.97 -12.87 -13.24
N VAL A 8 8.20 -12.85 -12.73
CA VAL A 8 8.44 -12.74 -11.29
C VAL A 8 8.00 -11.34 -10.85
N GLU A 9 7.01 -11.28 -9.96
CA GLU A 9 6.49 -10.03 -9.38
C GLU A 9 7.64 -9.25 -8.73
N SER A 10 7.78 -7.98 -9.08
CA SER A 10 8.79 -7.07 -8.53
C SER A 10 8.09 -5.90 -7.86
N VAL A 11 8.48 -5.57 -6.64
CA VAL A 11 7.75 -4.61 -5.79
C VAL A 11 8.62 -3.43 -5.42
N LEU A 12 7.99 -2.26 -5.27
CA LEU A 12 8.64 -1.03 -4.82
C LEU A 12 8.99 -1.15 -3.34
N CYS A 13 10.25 -0.93 -3.03
CA CYS A 13 10.75 -0.98 -1.66
C CYS A 13 11.80 0.10 -1.39
N VAL A 14 12.00 0.38 -0.11
CA VAL A 14 13.09 1.19 0.43
C VAL A 14 13.87 0.38 1.45
N ARG A 15 15.10 0.79 1.78
CA ARG A 15 15.80 0.18 2.92
C ARG A 15 15.15 0.64 4.22
N ARG A 16 15.03 -0.29 5.17
CA ARG A 16 14.44 -0.02 6.49
C ARG A 16 15.19 1.09 7.23
N ASP A 17 16.52 1.12 7.15
CA ASP A 17 17.33 2.13 7.81
C ASP A 17 17.24 3.52 7.14
N ASP A 18 16.91 3.57 5.85
CA ASP A 18 16.67 4.84 5.16
C ASP A 18 15.36 5.47 5.66
N ILE A 19 14.33 4.65 5.90
CA ILE A 19 13.03 5.15 6.34
C ILE A 19 12.99 5.39 7.85
N PHE A 20 13.66 4.55 8.66
CA PHE A 20 13.70 4.62 10.13
C PHE A 20 15.14 4.82 10.69
N PRO A 21 15.84 5.93 10.38
CA PRO A 21 17.24 6.10 10.77
C PRO A 21 17.45 6.17 12.29
N ASP A 22 16.44 6.63 13.02
CA ASP A 22 16.46 6.83 14.48
C ASP A 22 15.66 5.73 15.22
N GLY A 23 15.34 4.64 14.52
CA GLY A 23 14.48 3.56 15.00
C GLY A 23 13.04 3.65 14.47
N ALA A 24 12.42 2.49 14.30
CA ALA A 24 11.07 2.38 13.76
C ALA A 24 10.01 2.73 14.82
N TRP A 25 9.00 3.53 14.45
CA TRP A 25 7.81 3.72 15.28
C TRP A 25 6.87 2.50 15.15
N HIS A 26 5.91 2.34 16.06
CA HIS A 26 4.87 1.32 15.93
C HIS A 26 3.50 2.00 15.83
N GLY A 27 2.68 1.56 14.87
CA GLY A 27 1.37 2.12 14.58
C GLY A 27 1.43 3.24 13.53
N PHE A 28 0.57 4.22 13.70
CA PHE A 28 0.29 5.25 12.72
C PHE A 28 0.88 6.61 13.11
N VAL A 29 1.48 7.31 12.14
CA VAL A 29 1.97 8.69 12.29
C VAL A 29 1.39 9.58 11.20
N SER A 30 0.96 10.79 11.57
CA SER A 30 0.33 11.77 10.66
C SER A 30 1.09 13.10 10.58
N ALA A 31 2.23 13.23 11.24
CA ALA A 31 3.04 14.44 11.26
C ALA A 31 4.48 14.13 10.83
N GLY A 32 5.18 15.13 10.26
CA GLY A 32 6.57 14.97 9.81
C GLY A 32 6.71 13.96 8.67
N LEU A 33 5.72 13.90 7.79
CA LEU A 33 5.65 12.92 6.71
C LEU A 33 6.65 13.26 5.58
N GLU A 34 7.05 14.52 5.46
CA GLU A 34 7.84 15.07 4.35
C GLU A 34 9.15 14.31 4.17
N ARG A 35 9.86 14.04 5.26
CA ARG A 35 11.11 13.26 5.25
C ARG A 35 10.88 11.86 4.67
N HIS A 36 9.85 11.18 5.15
CA HIS A 36 9.55 9.81 4.73
C HIS A 36 9.10 9.75 3.28
N GLN A 37 8.28 10.72 2.86
CA GLN A 37 7.89 10.88 1.46
C GLN A 37 9.12 11.12 0.57
N GLN A 38 10.05 11.97 0.99
CA GLN A 38 11.29 12.22 0.26
C GLN A 38 12.13 10.94 0.13
N VAL A 39 12.29 10.17 1.21
CA VAL A 39 12.98 8.87 1.17
C VAL A 39 12.33 7.92 0.17
N ILE A 40 10.99 7.80 0.18
CA ILE A 40 10.28 6.95 -0.77
C ILE A 40 10.53 7.44 -2.21
N ARG A 41 10.39 8.73 -2.48
CA ARG A 41 10.59 9.27 -3.83
C ARG A 41 12.02 9.10 -4.33
N GLU A 42 13.02 9.37 -3.50
CA GLU A 42 14.41 9.46 -3.92
C GLU A 42 15.20 8.15 -3.78
N ARG A 43 14.79 7.25 -2.87
CA ARG A 43 15.54 6.04 -2.53
C ARG A 43 14.79 4.74 -2.79
N HIS A 44 13.60 4.80 -3.39
CA HIS A 44 12.93 3.56 -3.80
C HIS A 44 13.72 2.83 -4.88
N PHE A 45 13.52 1.52 -4.92
CA PHE A 45 13.95 0.65 -5.99
C PHE A 45 12.98 -0.52 -6.09
N PHE A 46 13.10 -1.29 -7.16
CA PHE A 46 12.32 -2.50 -7.37
C PHE A 46 13.16 -3.74 -7.13
N LYS A 47 12.56 -4.74 -6.48
CA LYS A 47 13.19 -6.04 -6.22
C LYS A 47 12.15 -7.15 -6.36
N PRO A 48 12.52 -8.36 -6.82
CA PRO A 48 11.60 -9.48 -6.83
C PRO A 48 10.98 -9.69 -5.44
N ARG A 49 9.65 -9.80 -5.38
CA ARG A 49 8.93 -9.92 -4.10
C ARG A 49 9.46 -11.07 -3.24
N ALA A 50 9.75 -12.20 -3.88
CA ALA A 50 10.29 -13.39 -3.22
C ALA A 50 11.63 -13.15 -2.51
N GLU A 51 12.37 -12.09 -2.86
CA GLU A 51 13.63 -11.72 -2.22
C GLU A 51 13.45 -10.73 -1.05
N VAL A 52 12.26 -10.17 -0.85
CA VAL A 52 11.98 -9.15 0.18
C VAL A 52 10.82 -9.50 1.12
N GLU A 53 10.00 -10.51 0.79
CA GLU A 53 8.82 -10.90 1.59
C GLU A 53 9.17 -11.36 3.01
N ASP A 54 10.36 -11.93 3.19
CA ASP A 54 10.86 -12.44 4.47
C ASP A 54 12.06 -11.64 5.03
N ASP A 55 12.44 -10.53 4.37
CA ASP A 55 13.62 -9.72 4.74
C ASP A 55 13.20 -8.36 5.33
N PRO A 56 13.23 -8.21 6.67
CA PRO A 56 12.84 -6.97 7.33
C PRO A 56 13.85 -5.83 7.14
N THR A 57 14.99 -6.05 6.47
CA THR A 57 15.89 -4.93 6.11
C THR A 57 15.33 -4.06 4.99
N TYR A 58 14.22 -4.49 4.38
CA TYR A 58 13.46 -3.74 3.39
C TYR A 58 12.07 -3.37 3.92
N GLN A 59 11.52 -2.29 3.38
CA GLN A 59 10.12 -1.91 3.56
C GLN A 59 9.49 -1.81 2.18
N GLN A 60 8.56 -2.72 1.91
CA GLN A 60 7.70 -2.72 0.74
C GLN A 60 6.64 -1.63 0.93
N ILE A 61 6.56 -0.71 -0.02
CA ILE A 61 5.64 0.44 0.08
C ILE A 61 4.26 0.00 -0.40
N ILE A 62 3.27 0.14 0.47
CA ILE A 62 1.88 -0.25 0.22
C ILE A 62 1.00 0.99 0.23
N PRO A 63 0.54 1.50 -0.92
CA PRO A 63 -0.60 2.42 -0.95
C PRO A 63 -1.78 1.77 -0.24
N TYR A 64 -2.37 2.47 0.72
CA TYR A 64 -3.46 1.95 1.51
C TYR A 64 -4.61 2.97 1.53
N VAL A 65 -5.66 2.68 0.78
CA VAL A 65 -6.79 3.57 0.59
C VAL A 65 -7.90 3.25 1.57
N VAL A 66 -8.32 4.25 2.32
CA VAL A 66 -9.57 4.25 3.09
C VAL A 66 -10.58 5.11 2.34
N PHE A 67 -11.67 4.53 1.87
CA PHE A 67 -12.74 5.28 1.23
C PHE A 67 -13.78 5.77 2.24
N HIS A 68 -14.18 7.02 2.07
CA HIS A 68 -15.13 7.73 2.91
C HIS A 68 -16.14 8.52 2.07
N HIS A 69 -17.41 8.45 2.46
CA HIS A 69 -18.48 9.32 1.93
C HIS A 69 -19.46 9.67 3.05
N GLY A 70 -19.66 10.96 3.30
CA GLY A 70 -20.59 11.45 4.32
C GLY A 70 -20.17 11.04 5.74
N ASP A 71 -20.93 10.11 6.35
CA ASP A 71 -20.64 9.51 7.66
C ASP A 71 -20.24 8.02 7.57
N ARG A 72 -19.92 7.54 6.36
CA ARG A 72 -19.70 6.12 6.06
C ARG A 72 -18.28 5.85 5.58
N TYR A 73 -17.79 4.68 5.96
CA TYR A 73 -16.55 4.10 5.45
C TYR A 73 -16.83 2.81 4.69
N PHE A 74 -16.10 2.60 3.61
CA PHE A 74 -16.16 1.35 2.88
C PHE A 74 -15.38 0.25 3.60
N LEU A 75 -16.03 -0.90 3.80
CA LEU A 75 -15.43 -2.10 4.37
C LEU A 75 -15.48 -3.22 3.35
N THR A 76 -14.33 -3.85 3.09
CA THR A 76 -14.31 -5.09 2.33
C THR A 76 -14.42 -6.28 3.27
N HIS A 77 -15.01 -7.36 2.77
CA HIS A 77 -15.03 -8.65 3.44
C HIS A 77 -14.47 -9.70 2.50
N ARG A 78 -13.29 -10.24 2.83
CA ARG A 78 -12.62 -11.22 1.96
C ARG A 78 -13.43 -12.52 1.88
N LEU A 79 -13.84 -12.87 0.64
CA LEU A 79 -14.51 -14.15 0.36
C LEU A 79 -13.57 -15.33 0.65
N ARG A 80 -14.15 -16.51 0.93
CA ARG A 80 -13.48 -17.73 1.42
C ARG A 80 -12.27 -18.22 0.58
N ALA A 81 -12.09 -17.72 -0.63
CA ALA A 81 -11.07 -18.14 -1.60
C ALA A 81 -9.71 -17.41 -1.50
N SER A 82 -9.54 -16.44 -0.59
CA SER A 82 -8.24 -15.76 -0.43
C SER A 82 -7.13 -16.73 -0.01
N ALA A 83 -5.95 -16.59 -0.66
CA ALA A 83 -4.74 -17.35 -0.36
C ALA A 83 -4.27 -17.13 1.10
N GLU A 84 -4.55 -15.96 1.66
CA GLU A 84 -4.23 -15.64 3.06
C GLU A 84 -5.35 -16.12 4.01
N ARG A 85 -5.15 -17.33 4.54
CA ARG A 85 -6.12 -17.99 5.44
C ARG A 85 -6.41 -17.23 6.73
N ARG A 86 -5.51 -16.35 7.19
CA ARG A 86 -5.65 -15.61 8.47
C ARG A 86 -6.73 -14.53 8.43
N LEU A 87 -6.97 -13.92 7.28
CA LEU A 87 -7.90 -12.79 7.11
C LEU A 87 -9.33 -13.24 6.76
N ARG A 88 -9.61 -14.55 6.76
CA ARG A 88 -10.94 -15.09 6.45
C ARG A 88 -11.94 -14.68 7.53
N LYS A 89 -13.09 -14.13 7.13
CA LYS A 89 -14.19 -13.65 8.00
C LYS A 89 -13.92 -12.36 8.78
N GLN A 90 -12.85 -11.64 8.45
CA GLN A 90 -12.61 -10.31 9.00
C GLN A 90 -13.08 -9.25 8.01
N TYR A 91 -13.54 -8.12 8.53
CA TYR A 91 -13.71 -6.90 7.75
C TYR A 91 -12.35 -6.20 7.64
N SER A 92 -12.03 -5.69 6.46
CA SER A 92 -10.88 -4.80 6.25
C SER A 92 -11.39 -3.39 6.04
N LEU A 93 -10.86 -2.45 6.82
CA LEU A 93 -11.04 -1.02 6.59
C LEU A 93 -9.87 -0.54 5.75
N GLY A 94 -10.12 -0.49 4.45
CA GLY A 94 -9.15 -0.06 3.45
C GLY A 94 -8.63 -1.20 2.58
N ILE A 95 -8.10 -0.78 1.44
CA ILE A 95 -7.59 -1.62 0.35
C ILE A 95 -6.16 -1.19 0.06
N GLY A 96 -5.26 -2.14 -0.16
CA GLY A 96 -3.87 -1.84 -0.46
C GLY A 96 -3.15 -3.02 -1.07
N GLY A 97 -2.11 -2.71 -1.82
CA GLY A 97 -1.37 -3.65 -2.65
C GLY A 97 0.04 -3.15 -2.98
N HIS A 98 0.81 -4.00 -3.66
CA HIS A 98 2.17 -3.67 -4.05
C HIS A 98 2.21 -2.76 -5.29
N ILE A 99 3.23 -1.91 -5.36
CA ILE A 99 3.54 -1.11 -6.55
C ILE A 99 4.58 -1.88 -7.39
N ASN A 100 4.32 -2.09 -8.66
CA ASN A 100 5.20 -2.74 -9.63
C ASN A 100 5.93 -1.71 -10.53
N PRO A 101 7.02 -2.09 -11.22
CA PRO A 101 7.77 -1.16 -12.08
C PRO A 101 6.94 -0.46 -13.16
N GLY A 102 5.89 -1.12 -13.66
CA GLY A 102 5.01 -0.58 -14.71
C GLY A 102 4.03 0.48 -14.22
N ASP A 103 3.89 0.66 -12.92
CA ASP A 103 2.85 1.50 -12.34
C ASP A 103 3.30 2.96 -12.18
N LEU A 104 4.60 3.24 -12.28
CA LEU A 104 5.16 4.59 -12.18
C LEU A 104 4.95 5.40 -13.46
N SER A 105 3.72 5.86 -13.68
CA SER A 105 3.32 6.57 -14.89
C SER A 105 3.75 8.04 -14.93
N ALA A 106 3.71 8.73 -13.78
CA ALA A 106 4.06 10.14 -13.63
C ALA A 106 5.40 10.34 -12.90
N GLY A 107 5.99 9.26 -12.36
CA GLY A 107 7.29 9.25 -11.72
C GLY A 107 7.26 9.59 -10.23
N ASP A 108 6.08 9.80 -9.63
CA ASP A 108 5.94 9.92 -8.17
C ASP A 108 5.37 8.60 -7.61
N PRO A 109 6.18 7.74 -6.99
CA PRO A 109 5.73 6.44 -6.51
C PRO A 109 4.58 6.50 -5.49
N ILE A 110 4.44 7.61 -4.77
CA ILE A 110 3.37 7.77 -3.79
C ILE A 110 2.03 8.03 -4.51
N ALA A 111 2.02 9.00 -5.42
CA ALA A 111 0.82 9.38 -6.16
C ALA A 111 0.43 8.32 -7.21
N ASP A 112 1.42 7.79 -7.94
CA ASP A 112 1.22 6.73 -8.92
C ASP A 112 0.72 5.44 -8.24
N GLY A 113 1.29 5.09 -7.08
CA GLY A 113 0.86 3.94 -6.30
C GLY A 113 -0.59 4.05 -5.83
N LEU A 114 -0.99 5.22 -5.30
CA LEU A 114 -2.39 5.50 -4.96
C LEU A 114 -3.31 5.33 -6.17
N LYS A 115 -2.97 5.98 -7.29
CA LYS A 115 -3.81 5.98 -8.49
C LYS A 115 -4.03 4.56 -9.00
N ARG A 116 -2.95 3.78 -9.13
CA ARG A 116 -3.00 2.38 -9.55
C ARG A 116 -3.84 1.53 -8.60
N GLU A 117 -3.61 1.63 -7.29
CA GLU A 117 -4.37 0.87 -6.29
C GLU A 117 -5.88 1.15 -6.40
N TRP A 118 -6.23 2.43 -6.55
CA TRP A 118 -7.60 2.85 -6.75
C TRP A 118 -8.20 2.27 -8.04
N GLU A 119 -7.50 2.39 -9.16
CA GLU A 119 -7.98 1.94 -10.48
C GLU A 119 -8.11 0.41 -10.60
N GLU A 120 -7.31 -0.36 -9.87
CA GLU A 120 -7.35 -1.83 -9.94
C GLU A 120 -8.45 -2.47 -9.10
N GLU A 121 -8.64 -1.99 -7.87
CA GLU A 121 -9.47 -2.68 -6.88
C GLU A 121 -10.82 -1.99 -6.65
N VAL A 122 -10.99 -0.76 -7.17
CA VAL A 122 -12.19 0.05 -6.93
C VAL A 122 -12.89 0.40 -8.24
N VAL A 123 -14.17 0.05 -8.32
CA VAL A 123 -15.08 0.54 -9.38
C VAL A 123 -15.93 1.64 -8.76
N TYR A 124 -15.56 2.89 -8.98
CA TYR A 124 -16.25 4.05 -8.44
C TYR A 124 -16.76 4.95 -9.56
N ASP A 125 -18.05 5.29 -9.54
CA ASP A 125 -18.69 6.19 -10.50
C ASP A 125 -18.95 7.55 -9.84
N GLY A 126 -17.96 8.44 -9.90
CA GLY A 126 -18.03 9.75 -9.29
C GLY A 126 -16.70 10.51 -9.31
N SER A 127 -16.72 11.69 -8.70
CA SER A 127 -15.49 12.43 -8.39
C SER A 127 -15.01 12.14 -6.97
N PHE A 128 -13.70 12.20 -6.77
CA PHE A 128 -13.08 11.98 -5.47
C PHE A 128 -11.87 12.88 -5.28
N GLU A 129 -11.58 13.16 -4.01
CA GLU A 129 -10.34 13.80 -3.57
C GLU A 129 -9.54 12.81 -2.72
N ALA A 130 -8.22 12.83 -2.85
CA ALA A 130 -7.35 11.95 -2.11
C ALA A 130 -6.37 12.75 -1.24
N THR A 131 -6.37 12.46 0.06
CA THR A 131 -5.50 13.12 1.03
C THR A 131 -4.60 12.09 1.70
N LEU A 132 -3.29 12.33 1.71
CA LEU A 132 -2.35 11.54 2.51
C LEU A 132 -2.65 11.79 4.00
N LEU A 133 -3.07 10.74 4.71
CA LEU A 133 -3.32 10.80 6.14
C LEU A 133 -2.04 10.58 6.95
N GLY A 134 -1.18 9.67 6.49
CA GLY A 134 0.00 9.28 7.26
C GLY A 134 0.63 7.97 6.82
N LEU A 135 1.50 7.46 7.69
CA LEU A 135 2.23 6.23 7.48
C LEU A 135 1.94 5.22 8.60
N LEU A 136 1.73 3.96 8.21
CA LEU A 136 1.46 2.85 9.11
C LEU A 136 2.65 1.89 9.08
N ASN A 137 3.35 1.75 10.21
CA ASN A 137 4.33 0.69 10.43
C ASN A 137 3.80 -0.27 11.51
N ASP A 138 3.78 -1.56 11.22
CA ASP A 138 3.37 -2.58 12.18
C ASP A 138 4.39 -3.71 12.16
N ASP A 139 5.03 -3.98 13.29
CA ASP A 139 6.01 -5.06 13.41
C ASP A 139 5.46 -6.31 14.13
N SER A 140 4.14 -6.34 14.42
CA SER A 140 3.49 -7.39 15.21
C SER A 140 3.41 -8.73 14.48
N SER A 141 3.52 -8.75 13.15
CA SER A 141 3.42 -9.97 12.34
C SER A 141 4.53 -10.06 11.28
N PRO A 142 4.92 -11.28 10.83
CA PRO A 142 5.93 -11.43 9.78
C PRO A 142 5.61 -10.65 8.50
N VAL A 143 4.36 -10.69 8.07
CA VAL A 143 3.88 -9.93 6.91
C VAL A 143 3.97 -8.44 7.20
N SER A 144 3.49 -7.97 8.35
CA SER A 144 3.48 -6.54 8.65
C SER A 144 4.89 -5.94 8.71
N ARG A 145 5.88 -6.69 9.25
CA ARG A 145 7.27 -6.21 9.45
C ARG A 145 7.99 -5.78 8.18
N VAL A 146 7.56 -6.26 7.02
CA VAL A 146 8.18 -5.94 5.73
C VAL A 146 7.38 -4.90 4.95
N HIS A 147 6.26 -4.41 5.47
CA HIS A 147 5.37 -3.46 4.79
C HIS A 147 5.29 -2.13 5.52
N LEU A 148 5.37 -1.05 4.74
CA LEU A 148 5.05 0.31 5.19
C LEU A 148 3.80 0.79 4.45
N GLY A 149 2.71 0.97 5.19
CA GLY A 149 1.47 1.52 4.65
C GLY A 149 1.58 3.02 4.43
N VAL A 150 1.30 3.48 3.22
CA VAL A 150 1.11 4.89 2.89
C VAL A 150 -0.40 5.12 2.81
N VAL A 151 -0.96 5.69 3.87
CA VAL A 151 -2.40 5.68 4.10
C VAL A 151 -3.04 6.94 3.52
N PHE A 152 -4.00 6.75 2.64
CA PHE A 152 -4.79 7.82 2.04
C PHE A 152 -6.24 7.73 2.47
N LEU A 153 -6.86 8.89 2.68
CA LEU A 153 -8.30 9.04 2.68
C LEU A 153 -8.72 9.41 1.27
N VAL A 154 -9.63 8.62 0.69
CA VAL A 154 -10.31 8.98 -0.55
C VAL A 154 -11.74 9.38 -0.19
N GLU A 155 -12.06 10.65 -0.42
CA GLU A 155 -13.38 11.23 -0.17
C GLU A 155 -14.17 11.27 -1.47
N GLY A 156 -15.19 10.42 -1.57
CA GLY A 156 -16.08 10.37 -2.73
C GLY A 156 -17.24 11.36 -2.62
N ASP A 157 -17.67 11.90 -3.74
CA ASP A 157 -18.92 12.69 -3.85
C ASP A 157 -20.22 11.87 -3.70
N ASN A 158 -20.14 10.53 -3.75
CA ASN A 158 -21.25 9.61 -3.53
C ASN A 158 -20.77 8.26 -2.92
N ASP A 159 -21.69 7.35 -2.60
CA ASP A 159 -21.40 6.04 -1.99
C ASP A 159 -21.46 4.85 -2.97
N ASN A 160 -21.45 5.08 -4.29
CA ASN A 160 -21.46 4.03 -5.31
C ASN A 160 -20.06 3.48 -5.57
N ILE A 161 -19.57 2.69 -4.61
CA ILE A 161 -18.28 1.99 -4.62
C ILE A 161 -18.46 0.47 -4.56
#